data_AF-A0A4Q4DEN4-F1
#
_entry.id   AF-A0A4Q4DEN4-F1
#
_cell.length_a   1.000
_cell.length_b   1.000
_cell.length_c   1.000
_cell.angle_alpha   90.00
_cell.angle_beta   90.00
_cell.angle_gamma   90.00
#
_symmetry.space_group_name_H-M   'P 1'
#
loop_
_entity.id
_entity.type
_entity.pdbx_description
1 polymer ?
#
loop_
_entity_poly.entity_id
_entity_poly.type
_entity_poly.pdbx_seq_one_letter_code
_entity_poly.pdbx_strand_id
1 'polypeptide(L)'
;MEIYQNCNIFNDGAFDVLKDKEKAAEAVIRLEHGQPIRFGIDGRKGVVRDPATGDLHVVTVTPDNASQILVHDAHTTSPTTAFALSRLADPDTLHHTPIGVLRSVERPVYDTLMSDQLDAAIQRNGGGDLAALLSGNDTWTVSG
;
A
#
# COMPACT_ATOMS: atom_id res chain seq x y z
N MET A 1 -5.97 -1.89 -7.15
CA MET A 1 -5.46 -3.16 -7.68
C MET A 1 -4.62 -2.80 -8.90
N GLU A 2 -3.38 -3.26 -8.95
CA GLU A 2 -2.49 -3.12 -10.11
C GLU A 2 -2.33 -4.49 -10.77
N ILE A 3 -2.38 -4.54 -12.10
CA ILE A 3 -2.29 -5.79 -12.87
C ILE A 3 -1.30 -5.59 -14.00
N TYR A 4 -0.24 -6.40 -14.02
CA TYR A 4 0.66 -6.50 -15.18
C TYR A 4 -0.07 -7.19 -16.33
N GLN A 5 -0.38 -6.44 -17.39
CA GLN A 5 -1.13 -6.93 -18.54
C GLN A 5 -0.31 -6.78 -19.83
N ASN A 6 -0.08 -7.90 -20.51
CA ASN A 6 0.56 -7.90 -21.83
C ASN A 6 -0.42 -7.41 -22.89
N CYS A 7 0.01 -6.48 -23.74
CA CYS A 7 -0.74 -6.08 -24.93
C CYS A 7 -0.09 -6.70 -26.17
N ASN A 8 -0.65 -7.80 -26.68
CA ASN A 8 -0.03 -8.59 -27.76
C ASN A 8 0.14 -7.82 -29.08
N ILE A 9 -0.56 -6.69 -29.27
CA ILE A 9 -0.50 -5.89 -30.50
C ILE A 9 0.58 -4.81 -30.42
N PHE A 10 0.71 -4.14 -29.27
CA PHE A 10 1.56 -2.94 -29.14
C PHE A 10 2.78 -3.14 -28.24
N ASN A 11 2.77 -4.16 -27.39
CA ASN A 11 3.80 -4.38 -26.38
C ASN A 11 3.91 -5.86 -26.05
N ASP A 12 4.06 -6.70 -27.07
CA ASP A 12 4.13 -8.15 -26.90
C ASP A 12 5.44 -8.55 -26.22
N GLY A 13 5.35 -9.54 -25.32
CA GLY A 13 6.47 -10.05 -24.54
C GLY A 13 6.96 -9.17 -23.39
N ALA A 14 6.33 -8.02 -23.13
CA ALA A 14 6.80 -7.05 -22.13
C ALA A 14 6.89 -7.61 -20.70
N PHE A 15 6.09 -8.63 -20.40
CA PHE A 15 6.04 -9.28 -19.08
C PHE A 15 6.41 -10.76 -19.13
N ASP A 16 7.11 -11.22 -20.17
CA ASP A 16 7.48 -12.64 -20.32
C ASP A 16 8.35 -13.13 -19.15
N VAL A 17 9.19 -12.27 -18.58
CA VAL A 17 9.99 -12.56 -17.38
C VAL A 17 9.11 -12.88 -16.16
N LEU A 18 7.90 -12.32 -16.09
CA LEU A 18 6.95 -12.54 -15.00
C LEU A 18 5.89 -13.61 -15.30
N LYS A 19 5.72 -13.98 -16.58
CA LYS A 19 4.70 -14.93 -17.07
C LYS A 19 5.24 -16.34 -17.27
N ASP A 20 6.45 -16.47 -17.80
CA ASP A 20 7.09 -17.77 -17.99
C ASP A 20 7.40 -18.41 -16.64
N LYS A 21 7.00 -19.67 -16.42
CA LYS A 21 7.04 -20.29 -15.08
C LYS A 21 8.46 -20.34 -14.50
N GLU A 22 9.46 -20.59 -15.32
CA GLU A 22 10.84 -20.75 -14.88
C GLU A 22 11.45 -19.38 -14.58
N LYS A 23 11.26 -18.40 -15.47
CA LYS A 23 11.72 -17.03 -15.26
C LYS A 23 11.00 -16.35 -14.09
N ALA A 24 9.69 -16.57 -13.98
CA ALA A 24 8.87 -15.99 -12.93
C ALA A 24 9.26 -16.51 -11.56
N ALA A 25 9.64 -17.79 -11.43
CA ALA A 25 10.15 -18.33 -10.18
C ALA A 25 11.35 -17.54 -9.66
N GLU A 26 12.21 -17.06 -10.56
CA GLU A 26 13.42 -16.30 -10.24
C GLU A 26 13.22 -14.78 -10.12
N ALA A 27 12.20 -14.23 -10.78
CA ALA A 27 11.96 -12.80 -10.87
C ALA A 27 10.84 -12.29 -9.94
N VAL A 28 9.85 -13.12 -9.61
CA VAL A 28 8.65 -12.72 -8.87
C VAL A 28 8.81 -13.01 -7.38
N ILE A 29 8.54 -12.02 -6.54
CA ILE A 29 8.45 -12.15 -5.09
C ILE A 29 6.96 -12.23 -4.72
N ARG A 30 6.47 -13.44 -4.44
CA ARG A 30 5.08 -13.61 -3.97
C ARG A 30 4.98 -13.28 -2.49
N LEU A 31 4.17 -12.28 -2.16
CA LEU A 31 3.95 -11.82 -0.80
C LEU A 31 2.72 -12.51 -0.20
N GLU A 32 2.93 -13.26 0.89
CA GLU A 32 1.89 -13.89 1.69
C GLU A 32 2.01 -13.42 3.14
N HIS A 33 0.91 -12.91 3.71
CA HIS A 33 0.94 -12.40 5.09
C HIS A 33 1.31 -13.51 6.08
N GLY A 34 2.19 -13.18 7.02
CA GLY A 34 2.70 -14.10 8.04
C GLY A 34 3.78 -15.06 7.54
N GLN A 35 4.16 -15.02 6.26
CA GLN A 35 5.18 -15.90 5.70
C GLN A 35 6.53 -15.18 5.52
N PRO A 36 7.66 -15.90 5.69
CA PRO A 36 8.96 -15.39 5.28
C PRO A 36 8.98 -15.05 3.78
N ILE A 37 9.53 -13.90 3.42
CA ILE A 37 9.64 -13.45 2.03
C ILE A 37 10.75 -14.22 1.34
N ARG A 38 10.39 -15.36 0.74
CA ARG A 38 11.27 -16.25 -0.03
C ARG A 38 10.76 -16.46 -1.44
N PHE A 39 11.69 -16.58 -2.38
CA PHE A 39 11.42 -16.81 -3.80
C PHE A 39 12.65 -17.40 -4.49
N GLY A 40 12.64 -17.53 -5.82
CA GLY A 40 13.64 -18.28 -6.56
C GLY A 40 13.30 -19.77 -6.60
N ILE A 41 14.00 -20.51 -7.46
CA ILE A 41 13.94 -21.98 -7.49
C ILE A 41 14.21 -22.51 -6.07
N ASP A 42 13.31 -23.34 -5.56
CA ASP A 42 13.33 -23.94 -4.22
C ASP A 42 13.44 -22.93 -3.05
N GLY A 43 13.05 -21.66 -3.25
CA GLY A 43 13.07 -20.64 -2.20
C GLY A 43 14.48 -20.18 -1.81
N ARG A 44 15.45 -20.33 -2.72
CA ARG A 44 16.88 -20.02 -2.52
C ARG A 44 17.19 -18.53 -2.33
N LYS A 45 16.25 -17.63 -2.64
CA LYS A 45 16.38 -16.18 -2.43
C LYS A 45 15.42 -15.73 -1.34
N GLY A 46 15.81 -14.68 -0.62
CA GLY A 46 14.95 -14.05 0.37
C GLY A 46 15.25 -12.57 0.52
N VAL A 47 14.35 -11.86 1.19
CA VAL A 47 14.48 -10.42 1.44
C VAL A 47 14.88 -10.18 2.89
N VAL A 48 15.95 -9.41 3.09
CA VAL A 48 16.43 -8.98 4.41
C VAL A 48 16.37 -7.47 4.52
N ARG A 49 16.34 -6.97 5.75
CA ARG A 49 16.49 -5.54 6.05
C ARG A 49 17.92 -5.26 6.51
N ASP A 50 18.58 -4.31 5.88
CA ASP A 50 19.85 -3.79 6.36
C ASP A 50 19.62 -3.05 7.70
N PRO A 51 20.28 -3.43 8.81
CA PRO A 51 20.07 -2.79 10.11
C PRO A 51 20.69 -1.39 10.22
N ALA A 52 21.65 -1.04 9.36
CA ALA A 52 22.30 0.26 9.33
C ALA A 52 21.54 1.28 8.48
N THR A 53 21.04 0.89 7.30
CA THR A 53 20.33 1.82 6.38
C THR A 53 18.81 1.69 6.47
N GLY A 54 18.31 0.52 6.88
CA GLY A 54 16.89 0.18 6.83
C GLY A 54 16.41 -0.25 5.44
N ASP A 55 17.28 -0.31 4.43
CA ASP A 55 16.92 -0.72 3.07
C ASP A 55 16.64 -2.22 2.99
N LEU A 56 15.91 -2.62 1.94
CA LEU A 56 15.64 -4.03 1.66
C LEU A 56 16.58 -4.53 0.58
N HIS A 57 17.15 -5.71 0.82
CA HIS A 57 18.02 -6.39 -0.13
C HIS A 57 17.56 -7.82 -0.37
N VAL A 58 17.71 -8.26 -1.61
CA VAL A 58 17.59 -9.68 -1.97
C VAL A 58 18.93 -10.36 -1.70
N VAL A 59 18.89 -11.47 -0.98
CA VAL A 59 20.06 -12.30 -0.68
C VAL A 59 19.80 -13.74 -1.08
N THR A 60 20.88 -14.48 -1.34
CA THR A 60 20.83 -15.94 -1.34
C THR A 60 20.67 -16.42 0.10
N VAL A 61 19.69 -17.29 0.35
CA VAL A 61 19.41 -17.82 1.68
C VAL A 61 20.46 -18.87 2.03
N THR A 62 21.06 -18.72 3.20
CA THR A 62 21.98 -19.67 3.82
C THR A 62 21.49 -20.01 5.23
N PRO A 63 21.98 -21.10 5.85
CA PRO A 63 21.65 -21.39 7.25
C PRO A 63 21.95 -20.24 8.21
N ASP A 64 23.00 -19.46 7.94
CA ASP A 64 23.46 -18.37 8.81
C ASP A 64 22.58 -17.11 8.71
N ASN A 65 21.94 -16.86 7.56
CA ASN A 65 21.09 -15.68 7.35
C ASN A 65 19.58 -16.00 7.37
N ALA A 66 19.20 -17.27 7.49
CA ALA A 66 17.81 -17.70 7.41
C ALA A 66 16.88 -17.03 8.43
N SER A 67 17.39 -16.66 9.60
CA SER A 67 16.67 -15.94 10.67
C SER A 67 16.49 -14.45 10.39
N GLN A 68 17.24 -13.89 9.44
CA GLN A 68 17.17 -12.47 9.08
C GLN A 68 16.14 -12.20 7.97
N ILE A 69 15.62 -13.27 7.33
CA ILE A 69 14.61 -13.14 6.29
C ILE A 69 13.37 -12.51 6.89
N LEU A 70 12.92 -11.42 6.26
CA LEU A 70 11.73 -10.69 6.69
C LEU A 70 10.49 -11.56 6.56
N VAL A 71 9.65 -11.56 7.60
CA VAL A 71 8.29 -12.06 7.54
C VAL A 71 7.39 -10.95 7.03
N HIS A 72 6.61 -11.23 6.00
CA HIS A 72 5.71 -10.24 5.41
C HIS A 72 4.51 -9.99 6.33
N ASP A 73 4.36 -8.75 6.80
CA ASP A 73 3.18 -8.32 7.53
C ASP A 73 2.42 -7.27 6.71
N ALA A 74 1.44 -7.72 5.93
CA ALA A 74 0.54 -6.82 5.21
C ALA A 74 -0.29 -5.90 6.13
N HIS A 75 -0.50 -6.26 7.40
CA HIS A 75 -1.36 -5.54 8.34
C HIS A 75 -0.61 -4.53 9.21
N THR A 76 0.72 -4.42 9.04
CA THR A 76 1.52 -3.44 9.77
C THR A 76 1.01 -2.02 9.53
N THR A 77 0.82 -1.28 10.61
CA THR A 77 0.29 0.09 10.56
C THR A 77 1.23 1.02 9.80
N SER A 78 2.54 0.85 10.00
CA SER A 78 3.59 1.62 9.35
C SER A 78 3.70 1.27 7.86
N PRO A 79 3.65 2.24 6.93
CA PRO A 79 3.78 1.95 5.51
C PRO A 79 5.23 1.65 5.07
N THR A 80 6.22 1.77 5.96
CA THR A 80 7.65 1.70 5.62
C THR A 80 8.03 0.42 4.88
N THR A 81 7.62 -0.76 5.38
CA THR A 81 7.96 -2.04 4.74
C THR A 81 7.28 -2.17 3.39
N ALA A 82 6.00 -1.81 3.29
CA ALA A 82 5.26 -1.86 2.03
C ALA A 82 5.90 -0.99 0.95
N PHE A 83 6.31 0.24 1.28
CA PHE A 83 7.02 1.11 0.35
C PHE A 83 8.42 0.63 0.03
N ALA A 84 9.12 -0.02 0.95
CA ALA A 84 10.44 -0.57 0.66
C ALA A 84 10.34 -1.79 -0.27
N LEU A 85 9.33 -2.66 -0.07
CA LEU A 85 9.05 -3.77 -0.96
C LEU A 85 8.75 -3.29 -2.38
N SER A 86 7.91 -2.27 -2.55
CA SER A 86 7.54 -1.75 -3.88
C SER A 86 8.72 -1.19 -4.68
N ARG A 87 9.87 -0.95 -4.04
CA ARG A 87 11.10 -0.44 -4.68
C ARG A 87 12.12 -1.54 -5.00
N LEU A 88 11.83 -2.80 -4.66
CA LEU A 88 12.72 -3.92 -5.00
C LEU A 88 12.70 -4.24 -6.49
N ALA A 89 11.58 -3.97 -7.18
CA ALA A 89 11.43 -4.24 -8.60
C ALA A 89 12.44 -3.42 -9.40
N ASP A 90 13.27 -4.11 -10.18
CA ASP A 90 14.16 -3.48 -11.15
C ASP A 90 13.31 -2.97 -12.34
N PRO A 91 13.37 -1.67 -12.68
CA PRO A 91 12.48 -1.08 -13.67
C PRO A 91 12.77 -1.52 -15.11
N ASP A 92 13.99 -2.00 -15.39
CA ASP A 92 14.42 -2.37 -16.74
C ASP A 92 14.26 -3.87 -16.99
N THR A 93 14.54 -4.69 -15.97
CA THR A 93 14.55 -6.15 -16.07
C THR A 93 13.32 -6.82 -15.46
N LEU A 94 12.56 -6.09 -14.64
CA LEU A 94 11.43 -6.60 -13.84
C LEU A 94 11.84 -7.69 -12.84
N HIS A 95 13.13 -7.88 -12.58
CA HIS A 95 13.57 -8.78 -11.53
C HIS A 95 13.19 -8.24 -10.15
N HIS A 96 12.98 -9.17 -9.22
CA HIS A 96 12.58 -8.88 -7.84
C HIS A 96 11.24 -8.14 -7.72
N THR A 97 10.33 -8.37 -8.68
CA THR A 97 9.00 -7.76 -8.70
C THR A 97 8.11 -8.36 -7.60
N PRO A 98 7.71 -7.58 -6.59
CA PRO A 98 6.76 -8.05 -5.59
C PRO A 98 5.34 -8.10 -6.15
N ILE A 99 4.63 -9.19 -5.89
CA ILE A 99 3.21 -9.34 -6.21
C ILE A 99 2.42 -9.83 -5.00
N GLY A 100 1.14 -9.49 -4.98
CA GLY A 100 0.23 -9.80 -3.88
C GLY A 100 -0.18 -8.55 -3.12
N VAL A 101 -0.62 -8.72 -1.88
CA VAL A 101 -1.03 -7.61 -1.02
C VAL A 101 0.20 -7.06 -0.29
N LEU A 102 0.73 -5.93 -0.77
CA LEU A 102 1.85 -5.25 -0.10
C LEU A 102 1.42 -4.66 1.25
N ARG A 103 0.18 -4.17 1.35
CA ARG A 103 -0.40 -3.58 2.56
C ARG A 103 -1.92 -3.67 2.55
N SER A 104 -2.49 -4.05 3.68
CA SER A 104 -3.93 -4.05 3.96
C SER A 104 -4.15 -3.63 5.40
N VAL A 105 -4.58 -2.38 5.60
CA VAL A 105 -4.79 -1.82 6.95
C VAL A 105 -6.16 -1.20 7.04
N GLU A 106 -6.77 -1.31 8.21
CA GLU A 106 -8.00 -0.59 8.53
C GLU A 106 -7.65 0.82 8.98
N ARG A 107 -8.24 1.82 8.32
CA ARG A 107 -8.15 3.24 8.71
C ARG A 107 -9.50 3.90 8.43
N PRO A 108 -9.88 4.93 9.22
CA PRO A 108 -11.08 5.70 8.94
C PRO A 108 -11.04 6.27 7.51
N VAL A 109 -12.20 6.26 6.86
CA VAL A 109 -12.37 6.87 5.54
C VAL A 109 -12.78 8.33 5.70
N TYR A 110 -12.46 9.13 4.68
CA TYR A 110 -12.70 10.57 4.71
C TYR A 110 -14.17 10.93 5.00
N ASP A 111 -15.12 10.23 4.37
CA ASP A 111 -16.55 10.52 4.50
C ASP A 111 -17.04 10.36 5.95
N THR A 112 -16.70 9.24 6.59
CA THR A 112 -17.01 9.02 8.02
C THR A 112 -16.42 10.11 8.90
N LEU A 113 -15.15 10.47 8.68
CA LEU A 113 -14.51 11.55 9.46
C LEU A 113 -15.18 12.92 9.23
N MET A 114 -15.64 13.19 8.01
CA MET A 114 -16.34 14.42 7.66
C MET A 114 -17.73 14.47 8.31
N SER A 115 -18.47 13.36 8.29
CA SER A 115 -19.76 13.24 8.99
C SER A 115 -19.60 13.45 10.49
N ASP A 116 -18.62 12.78 11.12
CA ASP A 116 -18.32 12.93 12.54
C ASP A 116 -18.00 14.41 12.89
N GLN A 117 -17.27 15.10 12.01
CA GLN A 117 -16.95 16.52 12.19
C GLN A 117 -18.20 17.41 12.14
N LEU A 118 -19.13 17.14 11.21
CA LEU A 118 -20.39 17.88 11.09
C LEU A 118 -21.29 17.65 12.31
N ASP A 119 -21.45 16.39 12.73
CA ASP A 119 -22.27 16.04 13.89
C ASP A 119 -21.72 16.69 15.16
N ALA A 120 -20.40 16.66 15.35
CA ALA A 120 -19.75 17.35 16.47
C ALA A 120 -19.94 18.88 16.43
N ALA A 121 -20.08 19.49 15.25
CA ALA A 121 -20.38 20.91 15.12
C ALA A 121 -21.84 21.22 15.47
N ILE A 122 -22.78 20.40 14.99
CA ILE A 122 -24.21 20.52 15.29
C ILE A 122 -24.47 20.33 16.79
N GLN A 123 -23.82 19.34 17.43
CA GLN A 123 -23.96 19.12 18.87
C GLN A 123 -23.48 20.30 19.71
N ARG A 124 -22.40 20.98 19.27
CA ARG A 124 -21.81 22.12 20.01
C ARG A 124 -22.54 23.44 19.75
N ASN A 125 -22.95 23.68 18.51
CA ASN A 125 -23.42 24.99 18.05
C ASN A 125 -24.92 25.01 17.69
N GLY A 126 -25.61 23.87 17.79
CA GLY A 126 -26.97 23.68 17.29
C GLY A 126 -27.02 23.45 15.77
N GLY A 127 -28.20 23.13 15.25
CA GLY A 127 -28.42 22.85 13.81
C GLY A 127 -28.24 24.05 12.86
N GLY A 128 -27.87 25.22 13.41
CA GLY A 128 -27.85 26.49 12.68
C GLY A 128 -29.26 27.04 12.45
N ASP A 129 -29.34 28.37 12.32
CA ASP A 129 -30.55 29.06 11.90
C ASP A 129 -30.21 29.95 10.71
N LEU A 130 -30.66 29.53 9.52
CA LEU A 130 -30.41 30.24 8.28
C LEU A 130 -31.09 31.62 8.28
N ALA A 131 -32.28 31.73 8.88
CA ALA A 131 -32.98 33.00 8.95
C ALA A 131 -32.22 33.98 9.83
N ALA A 132 -31.74 33.54 11.00
CA ALA A 132 -30.89 34.35 11.88
C ALA A 132 -29.54 34.73 11.21
N LEU A 133 -28.95 33.82 10.43
CA LEU A 133 -27.72 34.11 9.69
C LEU A 133 -27.93 35.18 8.61
N LEU A 134 -29.02 35.08 7.85
CA LEU A 134 -29.35 36.00 6.76
C LEU A 134 -29.83 37.36 7.27
N SER A 135 -30.56 37.39 8.39
CA SER A 135 -30.96 38.65 9.02
C SER A 135 -29.76 39.36 9.66
N GLY A 136 -28.74 38.61 10.07
CA GLY A 136 -27.65 39.16 10.86
C GLY A 136 -28.18 39.78 12.16
N ASN A 137 -27.34 40.58 12.82
CA ASN A 137 -27.71 41.22 14.10
C ASN A 137 -28.44 42.57 13.92
N ASP A 138 -28.47 43.13 12.71
CA ASP A 138 -28.87 44.52 12.44
C ASP A 138 -30.08 44.64 11.50
N THR A 139 -31.11 43.80 11.67
CA THR A 139 -32.38 43.97 10.95
C THR A 139 -33.46 44.62 11.80
N TRP A 140 -34.27 45.48 11.16
CA TRP A 140 -35.51 46.00 11.73
C TRP A 140 -36.70 45.58 10.87
N THR A 141 -37.85 45.36 11.51
CA THR A 141 -39.12 45.04 10.83
C THR A 141 -39.92 46.34 10.62
N VAL A 142 -40.42 46.58 9.41
CA VAL A 142 -41.33 47.70 9.12
C VAL A 142 -42.77 47.20 9.18
N SER A 143 -43.55 47.67 10.16
CA SER A 143 -44.99 47.41 10.26
C SER A 143 -45.78 48.60 9.71
N GLY A 144 -46.63 48.34 8.71
CA GLY A 144 -47.59 49.29 8.14
C GLY A 144 -48.97 49.19 8.78
#